data_AF-I0IV82-F1
#
_entry.id   AF-I0IV82-F1
#
_cell.length_a   1.000
_cell.length_b   1.000
_cell.length_c   1.000
_cell.angle_alpha   90.00
_cell.angle_beta   90.00
_cell.angle_gamma   90.00
#
_symmetry.space_group_name_H-M   'P 1'
#
loop_
_entity.id
_entity.type
_entity.pdbx_description
1 polymer ?
#
loop_
_entity_poly.entity_id
_entity_poly.type
_entity_poly.pdbx_seq_one_letter_code
_entity_poly.pdbx_strand_id
1 'polypeptide(L)'
;MDSWLNMVLLCGLLLIASLQTTKAFRFPRSKSDKIQMLKTNIHNLQAHYNTGGPEWFGKSVFVSHLDQLNSKPSCTCQALLLERMLKIYEDIFQDMLNKSEEKEVRDNLKDVMTEVNKLKHKYSVEHKVLRELQDIHSLKVKNGTVQGGALNDFLMVFNRAYTEKHHHRVQ
;
A
#
# COMPACT_ATOMS: atom_id res chain seq x y z
N MET A 1 10.28 -57.04 -39.52
CA MET A 1 8.95 -56.77 -38.94
C MET A 1 9.17 -55.82 -37.75
N ASP A 2 9.80 -54.66 -38.01
CA ASP A 2 10.53 -53.91 -36.97
C ASP A 2 10.19 -52.41 -36.95
N SER A 3 9.22 -51.98 -37.75
CA SER A 3 8.84 -50.55 -37.86
C SER A 3 7.61 -50.18 -37.00
N TRP A 4 6.85 -51.17 -36.52
CA TRP A 4 5.68 -50.92 -35.66
C TRP A 4 6.00 -50.85 -34.17
N LEU A 5 7.10 -51.48 -33.73
CA LEU A 5 7.53 -51.45 -32.31
C LEU A 5 8.13 -50.10 -31.89
N ASN A 6 8.73 -49.35 -32.82
CA ASN A 6 9.32 -48.04 -32.51
C ASN A 6 8.28 -46.92 -32.30
N MET A 7 7.10 -47.02 -32.93
CA MET A 7 6.06 -45.99 -32.76
C MET A 7 5.31 -46.10 -31.42
N VAL A 8 5.20 -47.32 -30.86
CA VAL A 8 4.57 -47.55 -29.55
C VAL A 8 5.50 -47.14 -28.41
N LEU A 9 6.83 -47.29 -28.58
CA LEU A 9 7.83 -46.87 -27.59
C LEU A 9 7.93 -45.34 -27.46
N LEU A 10 7.79 -44.59 -28.55
CA LEU A 10 7.81 -43.11 -28.52
C LEU A 10 6.54 -42.51 -27.90
N CYS A 11 5.38 -43.13 -28.09
CA CYS A 11 4.15 -42.71 -27.40
C CYS A 11 4.13 -43.09 -25.91
N GLY A 12 4.79 -44.20 -25.52
CA GLY A 12 4.95 -44.59 -24.11
C GLY A 12 5.91 -43.68 -23.34
N LEU A 13 6.99 -43.20 -23.97
CA LEU A 13 7.98 -42.35 -23.31
C LEU A 13 7.51 -40.89 -23.11
N LEU A 14 6.60 -40.40 -23.94
CA LEU A 14 5.96 -39.09 -23.73
C LEU A 14 4.95 -39.10 -22.57
N LEU A 15 4.41 -40.27 -22.21
CA LEU A 15 3.48 -40.41 -21.08
C LEU A 15 4.21 -40.61 -19.73
N ILE A 16 5.47 -41.05 -19.72
CA ILE A 16 6.25 -41.22 -18.48
C ILE A 16 6.92 -39.90 -18.03
N ALA A 17 7.18 -38.97 -18.95
CA ALA A 17 7.61 -37.61 -18.58
C ALA A 17 6.49 -36.78 -17.91
N SER A 18 5.25 -37.27 -17.90
CA SER A 18 4.07 -36.62 -17.30
C SER A 18 3.97 -36.80 -15.77
N LEU A 19 4.76 -37.69 -15.14
CA LEU A 19 4.52 -38.08 -13.74
C LEU A 19 5.54 -37.60 -12.69
N GLN A 20 6.53 -36.77 -13.02
CA GLN A 20 7.48 -36.26 -12.02
C GLN A 20 7.83 -34.77 -12.20
N THR A 21 6.83 -33.89 -12.09
CA THR A 21 7.07 -32.49 -11.68
C THR A 21 5.99 -31.99 -10.71
N THR A 22 5.89 -32.61 -9.53
CA THR A 22 5.27 -31.96 -8.36
C THR A 22 6.20 -30.90 -7.78
N LYS A 23 6.53 -29.92 -8.59
CA LYS A 23 6.74 -28.54 -8.15
C LYS A 23 5.93 -27.74 -9.13
N ALA A 24 4.67 -27.51 -8.79
CA ALA A 24 3.80 -26.61 -9.54
C ALA A 24 4.63 -25.38 -9.92
N PHE A 25 4.93 -25.25 -11.22
CA PHE A 25 5.46 -24.01 -11.78
C PHE A 25 4.40 -22.97 -11.45
N ARG A 26 4.57 -22.29 -10.33
CA ARG A 26 3.78 -21.10 -9.99
C ARG A 26 4.25 -20.05 -10.99
N PHE A 27 3.58 -20.01 -12.14
CA PHE A 27 3.72 -18.91 -13.07
C PHE A 27 3.61 -17.62 -12.26
N PRO A 28 4.53 -16.66 -12.45
CA PRO A 28 4.42 -15.36 -11.81
C PRO A 28 3.03 -14.80 -12.13
N ARG A 29 2.18 -14.70 -11.09
CA ARG A 29 0.82 -14.19 -11.24
C ARG A 29 0.91 -12.83 -11.93
N SER A 30 0.19 -12.65 -13.04
CA SER A 30 0.29 -11.41 -13.82
C SER A 30 -0.21 -10.23 -12.98
N LYS A 31 0.21 -9.00 -13.33
CA LYS A 31 -0.27 -7.79 -12.66
C LYS A 31 -1.80 -7.68 -12.73
N SER A 32 -2.40 -8.14 -13.82
CA SER A 32 -3.87 -8.19 -14.02
C SER A 32 -4.53 -9.11 -13.00
N ASP A 33 -4.00 -10.32 -12.82
CA ASP A 33 -4.58 -11.33 -11.91
C ASP A 33 -4.55 -10.88 -10.45
N LYS A 34 -3.50 -10.14 -10.05
CA LYS A 34 -3.40 -9.58 -8.70
C LYS A 34 -4.44 -8.49 -8.45
N ILE A 35 -4.65 -7.60 -9.42
CA ILE A 35 -5.69 -6.56 -9.33
C ILE A 35 -7.06 -7.21 -9.27
N GLN A 36 -7.31 -8.26 -10.06
CA GLN A 36 -8.57 -8.97 -10.04
C GLN A 36 -8.83 -9.66 -8.70
N MET A 37 -7.82 -10.33 -8.13
CA MET A 37 -7.92 -10.93 -6.80
C MET A 37 -8.22 -9.88 -5.72
N LEU A 38 -7.55 -8.72 -5.76
CA LEU A 38 -7.80 -7.65 -4.80
C LEU A 38 -9.24 -7.11 -4.89
N LYS A 39 -9.77 -6.97 -6.12
CA LYS A 39 -11.18 -6.58 -6.34
C LYS A 39 -12.14 -7.60 -5.75
N THR A 40 -11.91 -8.90 -6.00
CA THR A 40 -12.74 -9.97 -5.42
C THR A 40 -12.71 -9.93 -3.89
N ASN A 41 -11.52 -9.83 -3.30
CA ASN A 41 -11.38 -9.82 -1.84
C ASN A 41 -12.08 -8.61 -1.20
N ILE A 42 -11.95 -7.42 -1.80
CA ILE A 42 -12.68 -6.23 -1.36
C ILE A 42 -14.19 -6.43 -1.50
N HIS A 43 -14.67 -7.00 -2.62
CA HIS A 43 -16.10 -7.25 -2.80
C HIS A 43 -16.66 -8.21 -1.75
N ASN A 44 -15.93 -9.28 -1.43
CA ASN A 44 -16.31 -10.22 -0.37
C ASN A 44 -16.38 -9.53 1.00
N LEU A 45 -15.42 -8.65 1.30
CA LEU A 45 -15.44 -7.86 2.54
C LEU A 45 -16.62 -6.89 2.56
N GLN A 46 -16.91 -6.20 1.45
CA GLN A 46 -18.06 -5.31 1.35
C GLN A 46 -19.38 -6.04 1.56
N ALA A 47 -19.51 -7.26 1.04
CA ALA A 47 -20.69 -8.11 1.26
C ALA A 47 -20.81 -8.52 2.73
N HIS A 48 -19.71 -9.01 3.35
CA HIS A 48 -19.71 -9.42 4.76
C HIS A 48 -20.06 -8.26 5.71
N TYR A 49 -19.49 -7.07 5.49
CA TYR A 49 -19.72 -5.89 6.31
C TYR A 49 -20.96 -5.07 5.88
N ASN A 50 -21.74 -5.57 4.92
CA ASN A 50 -22.94 -4.91 4.38
C ASN A 50 -22.69 -3.45 3.94
N THR A 51 -21.57 -3.17 3.25
CA THR A 51 -21.20 -1.80 2.86
C THR A 51 -21.74 -1.37 1.49
N GLY A 52 -22.69 -2.13 0.92
CA GLY A 52 -23.30 -1.85 -0.38
C GLY A 52 -24.58 -1.00 -0.32
N GLY A 53 -25.11 -0.76 0.89
CA GLY A 53 -26.38 -0.06 1.10
C GLY A 53 -26.29 1.47 0.93
N PRO A 54 -27.46 2.14 0.75
CA PRO A 54 -27.53 3.59 0.57
C PRO A 54 -26.97 4.39 1.75
N GLU A 55 -26.95 3.80 2.95
CA GLU A 55 -26.40 4.40 4.17
C GLU A 55 -24.91 4.68 4.08
N TRP A 56 -24.19 4.09 3.11
CA TRP A 56 -22.78 4.34 2.85
C TRP A 56 -22.52 5.40 1.78
N PHE A 57 -23.56 5.91 1.11
CA PHE A 57 -23.42 6.94 0.10
C PHE A 57 -22.85 8.22 0.71
N GLY A 58 -21.79 8.75 0.10
CA GLY A 58 -21.05 9.91 0.61
C GLY A 58 -20.18 9.65 1.84
N LYS A 59 -20.13 8.42 2.38
CA LYS A 59 -19.30 8.07 3.56
C LYS A 59 -17.90 7.57 3.19
N SER A 60 -17.39 7.95 2.02
CA SER A 60 -16.03 7.60 1.61
C SER A 60 -14.99 8.26 2.53
N VAL A 61 -13.99 7.49 2.95
CA VAL A 61 -12.97 7.98 3.90
C VAL A 61 -12.00 8.98 3.23
N PHE A 62 -11.62 8.76 1.97
CA PHE A 62 -10.55 9.55 1.32
C PHE A 62 -10.88 10.17 -0.03
N VAL A 63 -12.07 9.96 -0.60
CA VAL A 63 -12.39 10.46 -1.96
C VAL A 63 -12.21 11.98 -2.06
N SER A 64 -12.69 12.74 -1.07
CA SER A 64 -12.51 14.20 -1.04
C SER A 64 -11.04 14.63 -1.06
N HIS A 65 -10.14 13.84 -0.47
CA HIS A 65 -8.71 14.09 -0.50
C HIS A 65 -8.07 13.65 -1.83
N LEU A 66 -8.57 12.57 -2.44
CA LEU A 66 -8.12 12.09 -3.76
C LEU A 66 -8.45 13.11 -4.85
N ASP A 67 -9.65 13.69 -4.83
CA ASP A 67 -10.06 14.72 -5.81
C ASP A 67 -9.13 15.94 -5.77
N GLN A 68 -8.61 16.26 -4.59
CA GLN A 68 -7.68 17.35 -4.36
C GLN A 68 -6.21 16.98 -4.64
N LEU A 69 -5.87 15.70 -4.92
CA LEU A 69 -4.49 15.35 -5.24
C LEU A 69 -4.05 16.03 -6.53
N ASN A 70 -4.91 16.04 -7.54
CA ASN A 70 -4.61 16.59 -8.86
C ASN A 70 -4.41 18.12 -8.86
N SER A 71 -4.87 18.83 -7.82
CA SER A 71 -4.65 20.27 -7.66
C SER A 71 -3.39 20.63 -6.88
N LYS A 72 -2.60 19.65 -6.42
CA LYS A 72 -1.39 19.89 -5.63
C LYS A 72 -0.16 20.08 -6.53
N PRO A 73 0.68 21.10 -6.25
CA PRO A 73 1.72 21.56 -7.18
C PRO A 73 2.98 20.67 -7.25
N SER A 74 3.13 19.63 -6.42
CA SER A 74 4.28 18.72 -6.50
C SER A 74 3.90 17.25 -6.27
N CYS A 75 4.57 16.36 -7.03
CA CYS A 75 4.47 14.91 -6.86
C CYS A 75 4.78 14.48 -5.42
N THR A 76 5.69 15.19 -4.74
CA THR A 76 6.08 14.91 -3.35
C THR A 76 4.93 15.15 -2.36
N CYS A 77 4.17 16.23 -2.51
CA CYS A 77 3.01 16.50 -1.65
C CYS A 77 1.90 15.47 -1.84
N GLN A 78 1.68 15.02 -3.08
CA GLN A 78 0.72 13.95 -3.37
C GLN A 78 1.19 12.61 -2.77
N ALA A 79 2.48 12.27 -2.92
CA ALA A 79 3.06 11.05 -2.38
C ALA A 79 2.94 10.96 -0.85
N LEU A 80 3.18 12.07 -0.13
CA LEU A 80 2.99 12.13 1.33
C LEU A 80 1.55 11.82 1.75
N LEU A 81 0.58 12.36 1.02
CA LEU A 81 -0.83 12.10 1.31
C LEU A 81 -1.22 10.65 1.04
N LEU A 82 -0.74 10.09 -0.08
CA LEU A 82 -0.98 8.70 -0.44
C LEU A 82 -0.35 7.73 0.57
N GLU A 83 0.88 7.99 1.01
CA GLU A 83 1.52 7.20 2.08
C GLU A 83 0.63 7.21 3.32
N ARG A 84 0.16 8.40 3.74
CA ARG A 84 -0.64 8.52 4.95
C ARG A 84 -1.97 7.77 4.83
N MET A 85 -2.63 7.84 3.67
CA MET A 85 -3.87 7.07 3.41
C MET A 85 -3.62 5.56 3.46
N LEU A 86 -2.52 5.08 2.86
CA LEU A 86 -2.14 3.66 2.91
C LEU A 86 -1.88 3.20 4.35
N LYS A 87 -1.22 4.03 5.16
CA LYS A 87 -1.00 3.73 6.57
C LYS A 87 -2.31 3.61 7.35
N ILE A 88 -3.26 4.51 7.11
CA ILE A 88 -4.58 4.42 7.77
C ILE A 88 -5.36 3.19 7.30
N TYR A 89 -5.30 2.82 6.01
CA TYR A 89 -5.92 1.57 5.55
C TYR A 89 -5.30 0.34 6.21
N GLU A 90 -3.98 0.30 6.39
CA GLU A 90 -3.32 -0.76 7.15
C GLU A 90 -3.87 -0.83 8.58
N ASP A 91 -3.97 0.30 9.27
CA ASP A 91 -4.46 0.34 10.66
C ASP A 91 -5.93 -0.10 10.76
N ILE A 92 -6.80 0.35 9.84
CA ILE A 92 -8.21 -0.06 9.76
C ILE A 92 -8.33 -1.56 9.49
N PHE A 93 -7.65 -2.08 8.48
CA PHE A 93 -7.74 -3.49 8.12
C PHE A 93 -7.12 -4.40 9.18
N GLN A 94 -6.07 -3.96 9.87
CA GLN A 94 -5.50 -4.68 11.00
C GLN A 94 -6.49 -4.77 12.17
N ASP A 95 -7.20 -3.68 12.47
CA ASP A 95 -8.25 -3.68 13.50
C ASP A 95 -9.42 -4.59 13.12
N MET A 96 -9.90 -4.52 11.88
CA MET A 96 -10.92 -5.43 11.36
C MET A 96 -10.47 -6.89 11.44
N LEU A 97 -9.21 -7.18 11.11
CA LEU A 97 -8.64 -8.52 11.17
C LEU A 97 -8.59 -9.06 12.60
N ASN A 98 -8.26 -8.20 13.56
CA ASN A 98 -8.21 -8.56 14.98
C ASN A 98 -9.61 -8.87 15.55
N LYS A 99 -10.64 -8.23 15.01
CA LYS A 99 -12.05 -8.41 15.42
C LYS A 99 -12.77 -9.53 14.67
N SER A 100 -12.21 -10.02 13.56
CA SER A 100 -12.83 -11.05 12.72
C SER A 100 -12.49 -12.46 13.22
N GLU A 101 -13.51 -13.26 13.50
CA GLU A 101 -13.37 -14.70 13.80
C GLU A 101 -13.48 -15.57 12.55
N GLU A 102 -14.25 -15.10 11.55
CA GLU A 102 -14.51 -15.84 10.32
C GLU A 102 -13.24 -15.99 9.46
N LYS A 103 -12.88 -17.24 9.17
CA LYS A 103 -11.64 -17.56 8.44
C LYS A 103 -11.58 -16.87 7.08
N GLU A 104 -12.66 -16.90 6.31
CA GLU A 104 -12.71 -16.33 4.97
C GLU A 104 -12.50 -14.80 4.99
N VAL A 105 -13.14 -14.10 5.94
CA VAL A 105 -12.95 -12.66 6.16
C VAL A 105 -11.51 -12.35 6.52
N ARG A 106 -10.92 -13.12 7.45
CA ARG A 106 -9.52 -12.96 7.86
C ARG A 106 -8.56 -13.17 6.70
N ASP A 107 -8.80 -14.15 5.84
CA ASP A 107 -7.94 -14.44 4.69
C ASP A 107 -8.05 -13.34 3.63
N ASN A 108 -9.26 -12.85 3.34
CA ASN A 108 -9.47 -11.69 2.46
C ASN A 108 -8.75 -10.42 2.99
N LEU A 109 -8.84 -10.14 4.30
CA LEU A 109 -8.15 -9.00 4.93
C LEU A 109 -6.63 -9.12 4.84
N LYS A 110 -6.06 -10.29 5.13
CA LYS A 110 -4.61 -10.53 5.02
C LYS A 110 -4.09 -10.30 3.61
N ASP A 111 -4.83 -10.75 2.59
CA ASP A 111 -4.45 -10.56 1.20
C ASP A 111 -4.46 -9.07 0.82
N VAL A 112 -5.51 -8.33 1.19
CA VAL A 112 -5.59 -6.88 0.97
C VAL A 112 -4.44 -6.16 1.67
N MET A 113 -4.21 -6.46 2.95
CA MET A 113 -3.13 -5.86 3.74
C MET A 113 -1.75 -6.18 3.17
N THR A 114 -1.55 -7.38 2.61
CA THR A 114 -0.29 -7.75 1.96
C THR A 114 0.01 -6.83 0.78
N GLU A 115 -0.98 -6.49 -0.04
CA GLU A 115 -0.80 -5.56 -1.15
C GLU A 115 -0.62 -4.11 -0.69
N VAL A 116 -1.33 -3.67 0.36
CA VAL A 116 -1.08 -2.36 1.01
C VAL A 116 0.37 -2.26 1.49
N ASN A 117 0.88 -3.29 2.17
CA ASN A 117 2.24 -3.30 2.69
C ASN A 117 3.31 -3.31 1.60
N LYS A 118 3.11 -4.07 0.52
CA LYS A 118 4.00 -4.03 -0.65
C LYS A 118 4.05 -2.64 -1.28
N LEU A 119 2.92 -1.96 -1.36
CA LEU A 119 2.85 -0.61 -1.92
C LEU A 119 3.49 0.41 -0.97
N LYS A 120 3.18 0.36 0.33
CA LYS A 120 3.74 1.24 1.36
C LYS A 120 5.26 1.19 1.43
N HIS A 121 5.87 0.03 1.17
CA HIS A 121 7.33 -0.08 1.13
C HIS A 121 7.99 0.84 0.08
N LYS A 122 7.26 1.21 -0.98
CA LYS A 122 7.73 2.16 -2.01
C LYS A 122 7.66 3.63 -1.57
N TYR A 123 6.98 3.91 -0.46
CA TYR A 123 6.83 5.24 0.12
C TYR A 123 7.72 5.43 1.36
N SER A 124 8.88 4.76 1.42
CA SER A 124 9.74 4.75 2.61
C SER A 124 10.29 6.14 2.95
N VAL A 125 10.50 7.00 1.95
CA VAL A 125 10.95 8.38 2.12
C VAL A 125 9.82 9.23 2.73
N GLU A 126 8.61 9.13 2.16
CA GLU A 126 7.42 9.83 2.65
C GLU A 126 7.09 9.42 4.08
N HIS A 127 7.20 8.12 4.38
CA HIS A 127 7.02 7.59 5.73
C HIS A 127 8.01 8.21 6.72
N LYS A 128 9.27 8.41 6.32
CA LYS A 128 10.28 9.07 7.15
C LYS A 128 9.90 10.53 7.41
N VAL A 129 9.51 11.28 6.39
CA VAL A 129 9.09 12.68 6.52
C VAL A 129 7.87 12.82 7.43
N LEU A 130 6.90 11.91 7.33
CA LEU A 130 5.71 11.92 8.21
C LEU A 130 6.08 11.67 9.67
N ARG A 131 7.06 10.81 9.96
CA ARG A 131 7.59 10.64 11.32
C ARG A 131 8.28 11.91 11.83
N GLU A 132 9.13 12.53 11.01
CA GLU A 132 9.78 13.80 11.37
C GLU A 132 8.74 14.90 11.68
N LEU A 133 7.64 14.96 10.91
CA LEU A 133 6.53 15.88 11.19
C LEU A 133 5.81 15.58 12.51
N GLN A 134 5.60 14.30 12.84
CA GLN A 134 5.01 13.88 14.12
C GLN A 134 5.92 14.25 15.29
N ASP A 135 7.23 14.04 15.15
CA ASP A 135 8.22 14.40 16.16
C ASP A 135 8.19 15.91 16.42
N ILE A 136 8.19 16.73 15.37
CA ILE A 136 8.04 18.19 15.47
C ILE A 136 6.73 18.58 16.15
N HIS A 137 5.60 17.96 15.78
CA HIS A 137 4.30 18.25 16.36
C HIS A 137 4.20 17.87 17.85
N SER A 138 4.99 16.88 18.28
CA SER A 138 5.01 16.39 19.66
C SER A 138 5.83 17.26 20.63
N LEU A 139 6.53 18.28 20.12
CA LEU A 139 7.38 19.15 20.94
C LEU A 139 6.59 19.84 22.05
N LYS A 140 7.09 19.76 23.29
CA LYS A 140 6.48 20.40 24.46
C LYS A 140 6.80 21.89 24.47
N VAL A 141 6.08 22.69 23.69
CA VAL A 141 6.35 24.14 23.48
C VAL A 141 6.35 25.00 24.75
N LYS A 142 5.75 24.52 25.84
CA LYS A 142 5.76 25.19 27.16
C LYS A 142 6.98 24.84 28.03
N ASN A 143 7.84 23.94 27.58
CA ASN A 143 9.05 23.55 28.30
C ASN A 143 10.17 24.58 28.08
N GLY A 144 10.76 25.09 29.16
CA GLY A 144 11.78 26.14 29.10
C GLY A 144 13.06 25.72 28.36
N THR A 145 13.48 24.45 28.44
CA THR A 145 14.62 23.93 27.67
C THR A 145 14.33 23.93 26.16
N VAL A 146 13.12 23.53 25.75
CA VAL A 146 12.70 23.57 24.34
C VAL A 146 12.67 25.01 23.83
N GLN A 147 12.16 25.95 24.63
CA GLN A 147 12.14 27.37 24.27
C GLN A 147 13.56 27.93 24.13
N GLY A 148 14.47 27.61 25.05
CA GLY A 148 15.87 27.99 24.95
C GLY A 148 16.56 27.40 23.71
N GLY A 149 16.30 26.12 23.40
CA GLY A 149 16.78 25.47 22.18
C GLY A 149 16.27 26.14 20.91
N ALA A 150 14.99 26.51 20.86
CA ALA A 150 14.37 27.19 19.73
C ALA A 150 15.01 28.57 19.47
N LEU A 151 15.44 29.30 20.51
CA LEU A 151 16.18 30.56 20.32
C LEU A 151 17.54 30.35 19.65
N ASN A 152 18.18 29.19 19.90
CA ASN A 152 19.51 28.90 19.36
C ASN A 152 19.47 28.52 17.87
N ASP A 153 18.43 27.85 17.39
CA ASP A 153 18.33 27.38 15.99
C ASP A 153 17.40 28.23 15.10
N PHE A 154 16.66 29.18 15.67
CA PHE A 154 15.66 29.98 14.96
C PHE A 154 16.16 30.59 13.65
N LEU A 155 17.30 31.29 13.68
CA LEU A 155 17.82 31.98 12.49
C LEU A 155 18.20 30.99 11.38
N MET A 156 18.67 29.79 11.73
CA MET A 156 18.99 28.76 10.75
C MET A 156 17.73 28.27 10.04
N VAL A 157 16.66 27.98 10.81
CA VAL A 157 15.37 27.53 10.27
C VAL A 157 14.73 28.63 9.42
N PHE A 158 14.70 29.87 9.92
CA PHE A 158 14.11 31.01 9.23
C PHE A 158 14.79 31.27 7.88
N ASN A 159 16.12 31.36 7.87
CA ASN A 159 16.88 31.62 6.64
C ASN A 159 16.69 30.49 5.61
N ARG A 160 16.71 29.22 6.04
CA ARG A 160 16.46 28.08 5.15
C ARG A 160 15.07 28.16 4.52
N ALA A 161 14.03 28.41 5.33
CA ALA A 161 12.65 28.50 4.85
C ALA A 161 12.44 29.69 3.89
N TYR A 162 13.04 30.84 4.20
CA TYR A 162 13.00 32.02 3.34
C TYR A 162 13.63 31.71 1.97
N THR A 163 14.84 31.15 1.95
CA THR A 163 15.55 30.80 0.71
C THR A 163 14.76 29.81 -0.15
N GLU A 164 14.22 28.75 0.45
CA GLU A 164 13.42 27.73 -0.28
C GLU A 164 12.18 28.32 -0.97
N LYS A 165 11.51 29.30 -0.35
CA LYS A 165 10.32 29.92 -0.95
C LYS A 165 10.62 31.03 -1.95
N HIS A 166 11.77 31.69 -1.82
CA HIS A 166 12.12 32.82 -2.68
C HIS A 166 13.03 32.44 -3.86
N HIS A 167 13.74 31.31 -3.83
CA HIS A 167 14.48 30.82 -5.00
C HIS A 167 13.59 30.29 -6.14
N HIS A 168 12.33 29.95 -5.88
CA HIS A 168 11.39 29.52 -6.92
C HIS A 168 10.68 30.67 -7.67
N ARG A 169 11.11 31.94 -7.49
CA ARG A 169 10.57 33.10 -8.22
C ARG A 169 11.49 33.64 -9.33
N VAL A 170 12.63 32.99 -9.57
CA VAL A 170 13.61 33.42 -10.58
C VAL A 170 13.91 32.26 -11.54
N GLN A 171 12.87 31.78 -12.22
CA GLN A 171 12.92 31.03 -13.50
C GLN A 171 11.62 31.33 -14.24
#